data_AF-A0A521TT45-F1
#
_entry.id   AF-A0A521TT45-F1
#
_cell.length_a   1.000
_cell.length_b   1.000
_cell.length_c   1.000
_cell.angle_alpha   90.00
_cell.angle_beta   90.00
_cell.angle_gamma   90.00
#
_symmetry.space_group_name_H-M   'P 1'
#
loop_
_entity.id
_entity.type
_entity.pdbx_description
1 polymer ?
#
loop_
_entity_poly.entity_id
_entity_poly.type
_entity_poly.pdbx_seq_one_letter_code
_entity_poly.pdbx_strand_id
1 'polypeptide(L)'
;MDDISRALLDQRRNPSVRPGAFASAVSEHYEPFRGEGNESYDFLSRDKQQALEFKFAFHGVRDLHAAAIQLALQLTPRPELWETSLGPRLRRVILVAYVGRISLGRIEEEWKRVLDALRPDLPQRLALVAVAAEGAVTVPPHDRELGWLAQCALASLNPDAQTKRRALQTMTWTEKAFDVWMVLLDAWLGREAPLLMSEIARRSRCSTPTVAATVRHLEDRNEVSRTSARRAGLRSLPRGSLGEILVLADHLRGTVRYVDGSGRRPDPEDLLQRVGTKAPASVAVGGVAAARQYVPAFDLNGLPRVDVTTLEQDASSWVARLDPALRPATHQERSPVLVVHHRRRAAPDEPSGRREPYPLASPAEVLLDLYDLRLTEQADDFVQTLRRKRDDHV
;
A
#
# COMPACT_ATOMS: atom_id res chain seq x y z
N MET A 1 17.06 -11.36 -8.96
CA MET A 1 16.08 -10.32 -9.32
C MET A 1 14.94 -10.20 -8.29
N ASP A 2 15.15 -10.63 -7.04
CA ASP A 2 14.06 -10.85 -6.06
C ASP A 2 14.13 -10.02 -4.76
N ASP A 3 15.06 -9.08 -4.60
CA ASP A 3 15.23 -8.41 -3.28
C ASP A 3 14.56 -7.02 -3.12
N ILE A 4 14.00 -6.44 -4.18
CA ILE A 4 13.46 -5.04 -4.14
C ILE A 4 12.05 -4.97 -3.49
N SER A 5 11.35 -6.10 -3.36
CA SER A 5 9.94 -6.10 -2.94
C SER A 5 9.72 -6.07 -1.42
N ARG A 6 10.76 -6.33 -0.60
CA ARG A 6 10.60 -6.45 0.87
C ARG A 6 10.75 -5.14 1.66
N ALA A 7 11.42 -4.12 1.13
CA ALA A 7 11.68 -2.89 1.89
C ALA A 7 10.51 -1.88 1.92
N LEU A 8 9.52 -2.03 1.03
CA LEU A 8 8.44 -1.03 0.85
C LEU A 8 7.16 -1.30 1.68
N LEU A 9 7.16 -2.34 2.51
CA LEU A 9 5.94 -2.91 3.11
C LEU A 9 5.53 -2.37 4.49
N ASP A 10 6.32 -1.50 5.13
CA ASP A 10 6.15 -1.22 6.57
C ASP A 10 5.55 0.17 6.92
N GLN A 11 4.77 0.81 6.04
CA GLN A 11 4.33 2.21 6.21
C GLN A 11 2.84 2.38 6.52
N ARG A 12 2.37 2.12 7.76
CA ARG A 12 1.04 2.62 8.21
C ARG A 12 0.97 2.93 9.71
N ARG A 13 1.13 4.20 10.09
CA ARG A 13 0.25 4.98 11.00
C ARG A 13 0.93 6.29 11.42
N ASN A 14 0.17 7.39 11.35
CA ASN A 14 0.48 8.78 11.76
C ASN A 14 1.09 9.70 10.66
N PRO A 15 0.87 11.04 10.77
CA PRO A 15 0.52 11.97 9.70
C PRO A 15 1.48 11.97 8.51
N SER A 16 0.88 12.00 7.32
CA SER A 16 1.49 11.67 6.03
C SER A 16 2.59 12.64 5.59
N VAL A 17 3.83 12.24 5.76
CA VAL A 17 4.91 12.66 4.87
C VAL A 17 4.75 11.91 3.56
N ARG A 18 4.91 12.61 2.44
CA ARG A 18 5.03 11.96 1.13
C ARG A 18 6.48 11.51 0.96
N PRO A 19 6.78 10.21 0.78
CA PRO A 19 8.14 9.75 0.49
C PRO A 19 8.79 10.55 -0.65
N GLY A 20 8.01 10.95 -1.65
CA GLY A 20 8.48 11.79 -2.76
C GLY A 20 8.87 13.23 -2.40
N ALA A 21 8.29 13.83 -1.35
CA ALA A 21 8.67 15.19 -0.93
C ALA A 21 10.04 15.18 -0.26
N PHE A 22 10.27 14.21 0.63
CA PHE A 22 11.58 14.01 1.25
C PHE A 22 12.63 13.59 0.21
N ALA A 23 12.31 12.62 -0.65
CA ALA A 23 13.18 12.19 -1.75
C ALA A 23 13.59 13.37 -2.65
N SER A 24 12.66 14.25 -3.00
CA SER A 24 12.95 15.47 -3.76
C SER A 24 13.84 16.43 -2.97
N ALA A 25 13.62 16.58 -1.67
CA ALA A 25 14.41 17.48 -0.83
C ALA A 25 15.86 17.01 -0.65
N VAL A 26 16.10 15.69 -0.62
CA VAL A 26 17.45 15.13 -0.47
C VAL A 26 18.18 14.87 -1.79
N SER A 27 17.49 14.96 -2.92
CA SER A 27 18.02 14.62 -4.26
C SER A 27 19.26 15.41 -4.71
N GLU A 28 19.54 16.55 -4.07
CA GLU A 28 20.75 17.32 -4.32
C GLU A 28 22.01 16.58 -3.83
N HIS A 29 21.92 15.90 -2.69
CA HIS A 29 23.06 15.25 -2.03
C HIS A 29 23.01 13.71 -2.09
N TYR A 30 21.81 13.16 -2.29
CA TYR A 30 21.53 11.73 -2.25
C TYR A 30 20.83 11.28 -3.53
N GLU A 31 21.22 10.13 -4.06
CA GLU A 31 20.63 9.51 -5.23
C GLU A 31 19.80 8.29 -4.81
N PRO A 32 18.61 8.07 -5.40
CA PRO A 32 17.81 6.89 -5.11
C PRO A 32 18.61 5.62 -5.42
N PHE A 33 18.69 4.72 -4.45
CA PHE A 33 19.37 3.45 -4.63
C PHE A 33 18.41 2.43 -5.25
N ARG A 34 18.90 1.73 -6.28
CA ARG A 34 18.17 0.63 -6.95
C ARG A 34 19.05 -0.61 -6.93
N GLY A 35 19.34 -1.10 -5.74
CA GLY A 35 20.13 -2.31 -5.57
C GLY A 35 19.38 -3.55 -6.02
N GLU A 36 20.10 -4.48 -6.66
CA GLU A 36 19.65 -5.86 -6.81
C GLU A 36 20.29 -6.69 -5.69
N GLY A 37 19.66 -6.76 -4.53
CA GLY A 37 20.17 -7.52 -3.39
C GLY A 37 19.55 -7.10 -2.06
N ASN A 38 19.89 -7.82 -0.98
CA ASN A 38 19.34 -7.70 0.37
C ASN A 38 19.80 -6.43 1.13
N GLU A 39 20.12 -5.36 0.38
CA GLU A 39 20.52 -4.04 0.87
C GLU A 39 19.26 -3.19 1.09
N SER A 40 19.13 -2.60 2.28
CA SER A 40 17.86 -2.04 2.76
C SER A 40 17.72 -0.52 2.72
N TYR A 41 18.70 0.19 2.17
CA TYR A 41 18.72 1.64 2.18
C TYR A 41 18.06 2.24 0.92
N ASP A 42 17.36 3.37 1.10
CA ASP A 42 16.58 4.02 0.05
C ASP A 42 17.43 4.95 -0.82
N PHE A 43 18.49 5.53 -0.26
CA PHE A 43 19.36 6.47 -0.96
C PHE A 43 20.84 6.25 -0.64
N LEU A 44 21.69 6.62 -1.58
CA LEU A 44 23.14 6.72 -1.42
C LEU A 44 23.60 8.15 -1.59
N SER A 45 24.58 8.59 -0.81
CA SER A 45 25.29 9.83 -1.11
C SER A 45 25.95 9.73 -2.49
N ARG A 46 26.16 10.87 -3.16
CA ARG A 46 26.80 10.90 -4.49
C ARG A 46 28.21 10.28 -4.52
N ASP A 47 28.95 10.38 -3.42
CA ASP A 47 30.25 9.74 -3.25
C ASP A 47 30.17 8.26 -2.86
N LYS A 48 28.95 7.74 -2.67
CA LYS A 48 28.61 6.39 -2.26
C LYS A 48 29.31 5.95 -0.97
N GLN A 49 29.69 6.89 -0.10
CA GLN A 49 30.28 6.59 1.21
C GLN A 49 29.22 6.58 2.32
N GLN A 50 28.02 7.07 2.05
CA GLN A 50 26.93 7.12 3.02
C GLN A 50 25.65 6.54 2.42
N ALA A 51 24.88 5.88 3.27
CA ALA A 51 23.55 5.42 2.90
C ALA A 51 22.51 6.07 3.82
N LEU A 52 21.31 6.25 3.28
CA LEU A 52 20.17 6.77 4.00
C LEU A 52 19.01 5.78 3.88
N GLU A 53 18.51 5.33 5.02
CA GLU A 53 17.29 4.51 5.11
C GLU A 53 16.20 5.34 5.76
N PHE A 54 15.02 5.33 5.16
CA PHE A 54 13.91 6.17 5.55
C PHE A 54 12.68 5.33 5.93
N LYS A 55 12.31 5.37 7.21
CA LYS A 55 11.21 4.56 7.75
C LYS A 55 10.08 5.44 8.29
N PHE A 56 8.87 5.19 7.75
CA PHE A 56 7.68 6.01 8.03
C PHE A 56 6.76 5.53 9.13
N ALA A 57 6.88 4.28 9.56
CA ALA A 57 6.08 3.80 10.67
C ALA A 57 6.94 2.97 11.60
N PHE A 58 7.40 3.58 12.68
CA PHE A 58 7.77 2.85 13.88
C PHE A 58 6.50 2.64 14.70
N HIS A 59 6.01 1.40 14.76
CA HIS A 59 4.87 1.02 15.59
C HIS A 59 5.31 0.75 17.04
N GLY A 60 6.60 0.56 17.28
CA GLY A 60 7.19 0.37 18.60
C GLY A 60 8.72 0.50 18.64
N VAL A 61 9.27 0.41 19.85
CA VAL A 61 10.72 0.37 20.09
C VAL A 61 11.38 -0.85 19.42
N ARG A 62 10.64 -1.95 19.26
CA ARG A 62 11.13 -3.15 18.57
C ARG A 62 11.50 -2.89 17.12
N ASP A 63 10.73 -2.06 16.42
CA ASP A 63 11.00 -1.74 15.02
C ASP A 63 12.27 -0.89 14.92
N LEU A 64 12.51 0.00 15.89
CA LEU A 64 13.75 0.80 16.00
C LEU A 64 14.96 -0.11 16.17
N HIS A 65 14.86 -1.09 17.06
CA HIS A 65 15.93 -2.07 17.28
C HIS A 65 16.17 -2.89 16.01
N ALA A 66 15.12 -3.40 15.37
CA ALA A 66 15.23 -4.17 14.13
C ALA A 66 15.91 -3.37 13.02
N ALA A 67 15.49 -2.11 12.80
CA ALA A 67 16.10 -1.23 11.81
C ALA A 67 17.58 -0.94 12.13
N ALA A 68 17.91 -0.63 13.39
CA ALA A 68 19.29 -0.38 13.80
C ALA A 68 20.21 -1.59 13.59
N ILE A 69 19.75 -2.81 13.94
CA ILE A 69 20.49 -4.05 13.70
C ILE A 69 20.66 -4.31 12.20
N GLN A 70 19.60 -4.12 11.42
CA GLN A 70 19.67 -4.27 9.97
C GLN A 70 20.72 -3.34 9.35
N LEU A 71 20.75 -2.07 9.77
CA LEU A 71 21.76 -1.11 9.33
C LEU A 71 23.18 -1.47 9.78
N ALA A 72 23.34 -1.96 11.01
CA ALA A 72 24.62 -2.43 11.52
C ALA A 72 25.18 -3.61 10.69
N LEU A 73 24.31 -4.52 10.24
CA LEU A 73 24.69 -5.63 9.37
C LEU A 73 25.17 -5.16 7.99
N GLN A 74 24.66 -4.03 7.47
CA GLN A 74 25.14 -3.44 6.22
C GLN A 74 26.54 -2.81 6.36
N LEU A 75 26.89 -2.33 7.56
CA LEU A 75 28.20 -1.73 7.85
C LEU A 75 29.30 -2.76 8.13
N THR A 76 28.93 -4.02 8.34
CA THR A 76 29.86 -5.10 8.67
C THR A 76 30.54 -5.61 7.39
N PRO A 77 31.88 -5.62 7.32
CA PRO A 77 32.59 -6.13 6.14
C PRO A 77 32.20 -7.58 5.83
N ARG A 78 31.81 -7.87 4.59
CA ARG A 78 31.55 -9.25 4.13
C ARG A 78 32.78 -9.79 3.38
N PRO A 79 33.52 -10.74 3.96
CA PRO A 79 34.73 -11.31 3.35
C PRO A 79 34.47 -12.22 2.14
N GLU A 80 33.22 -12.35 1.69
CA GLU A 80 32.83 -13.26 0.59
C GLU A 80 32.43 -12.52 -0.70
N LEU A 81 32.33 -11.18 -0.64
CA LEU A 81 31.88 -10.34 -1.77
C LEU A 81 33.00 -9.45 -2.36
N TRP A 82 34.26 -9.70 -1.98
CA TRP A 82 35.41 -8.85 -2.37
C TRP A 82 35.92 -9.10 -3.79
N GLU A 83 35.58 -10.22 -4.43
CA GLU A 83 36.02 -10.50 -5.81
C GLU A 83 35.16 -9.80 -6.88
N THR A 84 33.99 -9.28 -6.53
CA THR A 84 33.11 -8.54 -7.45
C THR A 84 32.84 -7.12 -6.95
N SER A 85 33.64 -6.18 -7.47
CA SER A 85 33.70 -4.73 -7.26
C SER A 85 32.39 -3.93 -7.36
N LEU A 86 31.33 -4.20 -6.59
CA LEU A 86 30.06 -3.44 -6.71
C LEU A 86 29.39 -2.97 -5.41
N GLY A 87 29.87 -3.34 -4.23
CA GLY A 87 29.35 -2.79 -2.96
C GLY A 87 30.09 -1.52 -2.52
N PRO A 88 29.43 -0.38 -2.30
CA PRO A 88 30.09 0.78 -1.71
C PRO A 88 30.65 0.46 -0.31
N ARG A 89 31.90 0.87 -0.03
CA ARG A 89 32.41 0.88 1.35
C ARG A 89 31.73 1.98 2.14
N LEU A 90 30.52 1.70 2.61
CA LEU A 90 29.74 2.64 3.41
C LEU A 90 30.51 2.97 4.69
N ARG A 91 30.89 4.24 4.83
CA ARG A 91 31.49 4.76 6.05
C ARG A 91 30.44 5.08 7.09
N ARG A 92 29.23 5.46 6.65
CA ARG A 92 28.13 5.86 7.53
C ARG A 92 26.79 5.39 6.98
N VAL A 93 25.86 4.99 7.86
CA VAL A 93 24.46 4.83 7.51
C VAL A 93 23.58 5.65 8.44
N ILE A 94 22.61 6.35 7.86
CA ILE A 94 21.72 7.28 8.55
C ILE A 94 20.31 6.72 8.48
N LEU A 95 19.70 6.48 9.64
CA LEU A 95 18.29 6.19 9.75
C LEU A 95 17.53 7.51 9.90
N VAL A 96 16.61 7.79 8.97
CA VAL A 96 15.62 8.84 9.13
C VAL A 96 14.30 8.17 9.50
N ALA A 97 13.81 8.46 10.71
CA ALA A 97 12.69 7.75 11.33
C ALA A 97 11.55 8.70 11.66
N TYR A 98 10.33 8.35 11.23
CA TYR A 98 9.13 9.01 11.69
C TYR A 98 8.50 8.25 12.87
N VAL A 99 8.39 8.91 14.03
CA VAL A 99 8.02 8.29 15.30
C VAL A 99 6.72 8.88 15.84
N GLY A 100 5.60 8.39 15.33
CA GLY A 100 4.28 8.96 15.61
C GLY A 100 3.68 8.60 16.98
N ARG A 101 4.25 7.66 17.74
CA ARG A 101 3.65 7.14 19.00
C ARG A 101 4.63 7.03 20.17
N ILE A 102 5.89 7.36 19.95
CA ILE A 102 6.97 7.22 20.93
C ILE A 102 7.60 8.61 21.06
N SER A 103 7.84 9.07 22.28
CA SER A 103 8.47 10.37 22.50
C SER A 103 9.90 10.38 21.95
N LEU A 104 10.35 11.53 21.46
CA LEU A 104 11.71 11.70 20.93
C LEU A 104 12.80 11.33 21.96
N GLY A 105 12.60 11.71 23.24
CA GLY A 105 13.54 11.34 24.31
C GLY A 105 13.63 9.82 24.53
N ARG A 106 12.50 9.11 24.44
CA ARG A 106 12.48 7.65 24.54
C ARG A 106 13.17 6.98 23.35
N ILE A 107 13.02 7.53 22.14
CA ILE A 107 13.73 7.06 20.94
C ILE A 107 15.24 7.27 21.09
N GLU A 108 15.67 8.42 21.60
CA GLU A 108 17.09 8.72 21.83
C GLU A 108 17.72 7.76 22.84
N GLU A 109 17.04 7.49 23.97
CA GLU A 109 17.49 6.51 24.97
C GLU A 109 17.62 5.10 24.39
N GLU A 110 16.61 4.66 23.64
CA GLU A 110 16.59 3.32 23.06
C GLU A 110 17.62 3.16 21.96
N TRP A 111 17.86 4.21 21.16
CA TRP A 111 18.93 4.23 20.19
C TRP A 111 20.31 4.09 20.87
N LYS A 112 20.56 4.83 21.95
CA LYS A 112 21.80 4.69 22.74
C LYS A 112 22.00 3.27 23.25
N ARG A 113 20.95 2.65 23.82
CA ARG A 113 21.00 1.25 24.28
C ARG A 113 21.36 0.27 23.18
N VAL A 114 20.84 0.47 21.97
CA VAL A 114 21.21 -0.36 20.82
C VAL A 114 22.68 -0.16 20.47
N LEU A 115 23.15 1.09 20.38
CA LEU A 115 24.55 1.38 20.07
C LEU A 115 25.51 0.77 21.11
N ASP A 116 25.16 0.79 22.39
CA ASP A 116 25.96 0.20 23.46
C ASP A 116 26.09 -1.33 23.36
N ALA A 117 25.13 -2.00 22.72
CA ALA A 117 25.14 -3.43 22.49
C ALA A 117 25.88 -3.85 21.21
N LEU A 118 26.21 -2.90 20.33
CA LEU A 118 26.94 -3.16 19.08
C LEU A 118 28.45 -3.21 19.30
N ARG A 119 29.16 -3.77 18.31
CA ARG A 119 30.63 -3.73 18.30
C ARG A 119 31.15 -2.28 18.36
N PRO A 120 32.26 -2.00 19.05
CA PRO A 120 32.75 -0.63 19.29
C PRO A 120 32.96 0.23 18.03
N ASP A 121 33.21 -0.38 16.88
CA ASP A 121 33.46 0.31 15.61
C ASP A 121 32.18 0.76 14.86
N LEU A 122 31.02 0.21 15.22
CA LEU A 122 29.75 0.47 14.53
C LEU A 122 29.02 1.73 15.01
N PRO A 123 28.97 2.08 16.31
CA PRO A 123 28.26 3.26 16.79
C PRO A 123 28.66 4.56 16.11
N GLN A 124 29.94 4.72 15.79
CA GLN A 124 30.46 5.93 15.12
C GLN A 124 30.03 6.04 13.65
N ARG A 125 29.55 4.93 13.07
CA ARG A 125 29.15 4.80 11.67
C ARG A 125 27.63 4.76 11.51
N LEU A 126 26.88 4.77 12.61
CA LEU A 126 25.42 4.83 12.62
C LEU A 126 24.96 6.20 13.09
N ALA A 127 23.91 6.71 12.46
CA ALA A 127 23.27 7.95 12.86
C ALA A 127 21.76 7.85 12.77
N LEU A 128 21.08 8.68 13.56
CA LEU A 128 19.64 8.74 13.64
C LEU A 128 19.16 10.18 13.47
N VAL A 129 18.13 10.35 12.66
CA VAL A 129 17.26 11.51 12.62
C VAL A 129 15.86 11.02 12.95
N ALA A 130 15.39 11.24 14.16
CA ALA A 130 14.03 10.87 14.56
C ALA A 130 13.14 12.11 14.56
N VAL A 131 11.99 12.01 13.92
CA VAL A 131 11.08 13.14 13.72
C VAL A 131 9.68 12.79 14.19
N ALA A 132 9.08 13.71 14.94
CA ALA A 132 7.72 13.61 15.48
C ALA A 132 6.96 14.92 15.21
N ALA A 133 5.71 15.02 15.68
CA ALA A 133 4.92 16.23 15.50
C ALA A 133 5.50 17.43 16.27
N GLU A 134 6.11 17.17 17.42
CA GLU A 134 6.70 18.15 18.33
C GLU A 134 8.10 18.65 17.92
N GLY A 135 8.74 18.00 16.93
CA GLY A 135 10.08 18.38 16.48
C GLY A 135 10.91 17.19 15.99
N ALA A 136 12.24 17.33 16.08
CA ALA A 136 13.18 16.28 15.69
C ALA A 136 14.33 16.17 16.70
N VAL A 137 14.91 14.97 16.82
CA VAL A 137 16.16 14.70 17.53
C VAL A 137 17.16 14.07 16.56
N THR A 138 18.44 14.39 16.76
CA THR A 138 19.54 13.86 15.96
C THR A 138 20.54 13.17 16.86
N VAL A 139 21.07 12.03 16.43
CA VAL A 139 22.12 11.29 17.12
C VAL A 139 23.22 10.92 16.12
N PRO A 140 24.47 11.40 16.29
CA PRO A 140 24.94 12.31 17.34
C PRO A 140 24.31 13.72 17.26
N PRO A 141 24.22 14.45 18.39
CA PRO A 141 23.70 15.81 18.40
C PRO A 141 24.67 16.78 17.72
N HIS A 142 24.13 17.90 17.22
CA HIS A 142 24.89 18.99 16.57
C HIS A 142 25.62 18.63 15.26
N ASP A 143 25.33 17.47 14.69
CA ASP A 143 25.78 17.15 13.34
C ASP A 143 25.01 18.00 12.31
N ARG A 144 25.75 18.78 11.51
CA ARG A 144 25.17 19.70 10.52
C ARG A 144 24.37 18.97 9.45
N GLU A 145 24.84 17.81 8.99
CA GLU A 145 24.16 17.00 7.99
C GLU A 145 22.86 16.44 8.57
N LEU A 146 22.90 15.89 9.78
CA LEU A 146 21.70 15.37 10.44
C LEU A 146 20.69 16.49 10.73
N GLY A 147 21.17 17.69 11.09
CA GLY A 147 20.33 18.87 11.27
C GLY A 147 19.62 19.28 9.98
N TRP A 148 20.32 19.25 8.84
CA TRP A 148 19.72 19.51 7.52
C TRP A 148 18.70 18.41 7.15
N LEU A 149 19.04 17.13 7.33
CA LEU A 149 18.11 16.01 7.09
C LEU A 149 16.86 16.11 7.96
N ALA A 150 17.01 16.50 9.24
CA ALA A 150 15.89 16.74 10.14
C ALA A 150 14.98 17.86 9.63
N GLN A 151 15.55 18.95 9.10
CA GLN A 151 14.77 20.03 8.48
C GLN A 151 14.05 19.56 7.21
N CYS A 152 14.71 18.78 6.34
CA CYS A 152 14.08 18.20 5.16
C CYS A 152 12.92 17.28 5.54
N ALA A 153 13.09 16.44 6.57
CA ALA A 153 12.06 15.54 7.05
C ALA A 153 10.89 16.30 7.71
N LEU A 154 11.17 17.30 8.55
CA LEU A 154 10.17 18.18 9.17
C LEU A 154 9.39 19.00 8.13
N ALA A 155 10.07 19.56 7.12
CA ALA A 155 9.42 20.27 6.03
C ALA A 155 8.54 19.34 5.18
N SER A 156 8.87 18.04 5.15
CA SER A 156 8.05 17.03 4.50
C SER A 156 6.86 16.58 5.37
N LEU A 157 6.87 16.88 6.68
CA LEU A 157 5.80 16.64 7.66
C LEU A 157 4.83 17.80 7.83
N ASN A 158 5.31 19.04 7.73
CA ASN A 158 4.53 20.27 7.93
C ASN A 158 4.16 20.95 6.59
N PRO A 159 2.97 20.70 6.04
CA PRO A 159 2.55 21.25 4.75
C PRO A 159 2.35 22.79 4.74
N ASP A 160 2.22 23.46 5.89
CA ASP A 160 1.87 24.89 5.96
C ASP A 160 2.92 25.84 5.36
N ALA A 161 4.19 25.45 5.29
CA ALA A 161 5.21 26.23 4.60
C ALA A 161 5.14 26.11 3.06
N GLN A 162 4.48 25.07 2.53
CA GLN A 162 4.24 24.85 1.09
C GLN A 162 2.83 25.23 0.63
N THR A 163 1.90 25.50 1.55
CA THR A 163 0.49 25.84 1.24
C THR A 163 0.34 27.05 0.31
N LYS A 164 1.33 27.97 0.26
CA LYS A 164 1.32 29.09 -0.70
C LYS A 164 1.80 28.75 -2.11
N ARG A 165 2.50 27.61 -2.32
CA ARG A 165 2.95 27.15 -3.65
C ARG A 165 2.12 26.00 -4.21
N ARG A 166 1.32 25.33 -3.37
CA ARG A 166 0.58 24.10 -3.72
C ARG A 166 -0.95 24.20 -3.64
N ALA A 167 -1.49 25.41 -3.83
CA ALA A 167 -2.89 25.63 -4.20
C ALA A 167 -3.25 25.07 -5.61
N LEU A 168 -2.40 24.19 -6.15
CA LEU A 168 -2.69 23.33 -7.28
C LEU A 168 -2.77 21.87 -6.78
N GLN A 169 -4.01 21.41 -6.61
CA GLN A 169 -4.51 20.05 -6.90
C GLN A 169 -4.14 18.88 -5.95
N THR A 170 -4.78 18.81 -4.78
CA THR A 170 -5.27 17.52 -4.26
C THR A 170 -6.74 17.39 -4.63
N MET A 171 -7.08 16.40 -5.47
CA MET A 171 -8.47 16.08 -5.75
C MET A 171 -9.06 15.43 -4.51
N THR A 172 -10.20 15.92 -4.01
CA THR A 172 -10.99 15.16 -3.04
C THR A 172 -11.54 13.93 -3.76
N TRP A 173 -11.14 12.73 -3.33
CA TRP A 173 -11.69 11.49 -3.87
C TRP A 173 -13.20 11.46 -3.65
N THR A 174 -13.94 11.48 -4.75
CA THR A 174 -15.39 11.26 -4.77
C THR A 174 -15.64 9.83 -5.21
N GLU A 175 -16.81 9.28 -4.90
CA GLU A 175 -17.20 7.93 -5.35
C GLU A 175 -17.13 7.81 -6.88
N LYS A 176 -17.47 8.87 -7.62
CA LYS A 176 -17.35 8.89 -9.09
C LYS A 176 -15.91 8.86 -9.59
N ALA A 177 -15.01 9.59 -8.92
CA ALA A 177 -13.58 9.56 -9.25
C ALA A 177 -12.98 8.19 -8.93
N PHE A 178 -13.41 7.59 -7.82
CA PHE A 178 -13.08 6.21 -7.45
C PHE A 178 -13.55 5.22 -8.52
N ASP A 179 -14.78 5.32 -9.03
CA ASP A 179 -15.26 4.44 -10.12
C ASP A 179 -14.40 4.54 -11.39
N VAL A 180 -13.95 5.75 -11.76
CA VAL A 180 -13.02 5.95 -12.89
C VAL A 180 -11.67 5.29 -12.62
N TRP A 181 -11.14 5.45 -11.41
CA TRP A 181 -9.88 4.83 -10.99
C TRP A 181 -9.98 3.29 -10.99
N MET A 182 -11.09 2.74 -10.50
CA MET A 182 -11.35 1.29 -10.50
C MET A 182 -11.38 0.70 -11.92
N VAL A 183 -11.98 1.41 -12.88
CA VAL A 183 -11.97 1.00 -14.30
C VAL A 183 -10.55 0.98 -14.87
N LEU A 184 -9.76 2.01 -14.57
CA LEU A 184 -8.36 2.08 -14.99
C LEU A 184 -7.52 0.96 -14.36
N LEU A 185 -7.77 0.65 -13.09
CA LEU A 185 -7.09 -0.42 -12.37
C LEU A 185 -7.47 -1.81 -12.90
N ASP A 186 -8.76 -2.09 -13.11
CA ASP A 186 -9.21 -3.35 -13.71
C ASP A 186 -8.60 -3.55 -15.10
N ALA A 187 -8.65 -2.53 -15.97
CA ALA A 187 -8.09 -2.61 -17.32
C ALA A 187 -6.58 -2.87 -17.27
N TRP A 188 -5.88 -2.23 -16.33
CA TRP A 188 -4.46 -2.47 -16.13
C TRP A 188 -4.18 -3.87 -15.59
N LEU A 189 -4.90 -4.35 -14.58
CA LEU A 189 -4.72 -5.71 -14.06
C LEU A 189 -5.05 -6.77 -15.12
N GLY A 190 -6.07 -6.54 -15.95
CA GLY A 190 -6.45 -7.38 -17.08
C GLY A 190 -5.53 -7.27 -18.31
N ARG A 191 -4.45 -6.48 -18.24
CA ARG A 191 -3.51 -6.22 -19.35
C ARG A 191 -4.21 -5.69 -20.62
N GLU A 192 -5.31 -4.96 -20.47
CA GLU A 192 -5.97 -4.29 -21.58
C GLU A 192 -5.09 -3.14 -22.12
N ALA A 193 -5.26 -2.82 -23.41
CA ALA A 193 -4.66 -1.63 -23.98
C ALA A 193 -5.25 -0.36 -23.35
N PRO A 194 -4.53 0.78 -23.34
CA PRO A 194 -5.07 2.05 -22.87
C PRO A 194 -6.46 2.34 -23.46
N LEU A 195 -7.43 2.60 -22.58
CA LEU A 195 -8.83 2.75 -22.92
C LEU A 195 -9.11 4.13 -23.49
N LEU A 196 -10.05 4.20 -24.44
CA LEU A 196 -10.60 5.48 -24.90
C LEU A 196 -11.31 6.20 -23.74
N MET A 197 -11.27 7.53 -23.69
CA MET A 197 -12.02 8.31 -22.68
C MET A 197 -13.51 7.98 -22.65
N SER A 198 -14.11 7.74 -23.82
CA SER A 198 -15.51 7.32 -23.93
C SER A 198 -15.76 5.93 -23.35
N GLU A 199 -14.80 5.02 -23.48
CA GLU A 199 -14.89 3.68 -22.92
C GLU A 199 -14.77 3.69 -21.39
N ILE A 200 -13.87 4.52 -20.86
CA ILE A 200 -13.77 4.75 -19.41
C ILE A 200 -15.08 5.32 -18.89
N ALA A 201 -15.63 6.36 -19.54
CA ALA A 201 -16.92 6.96 -19.17
C ALA A 201 -18.06 5.93 -19.16
N ARG A 202 -18.11 5.05 -20.18
CA ARG A 202 -19.10 3.97 -20.29
C ARG A 202 -18.97 2.97 -19.15
N ARG A 203 -17.76 2.44 -18.91
CA ARG A 203 -17.52 1.42 -17.87
C ARG A 203 -17.69 1.97 -16.45
N SER A 204 -17.29 3.23 -16.21
CA SER A 204 -17.41 3.88 -14.89
C SER A 204 -18.77 4.55 -14.69
N ARG A 205 -19.64 4.57 -15.71
CA ARG A 205 -20.92 5.29 -15.72
C ARG A 205 -20.80 6.77 -15.31
N CYS A 206 -19.65 7.37 -15.62
CA CYS A 206 -19.37 8.77 -15.29
C CYS A 206 -19.47 9.67 -16.52
N SER A 207 -19.70 10.96 -16.28
CA SER A 207 -19.67 11.96 -17.36
C SER A 207 -18.24 12.18 -17.87
N THR A 208 -18.11 12.54 -19.15
CA THR A 208 -16.81 12.87 -19.77
C THR A 208 -16.00 13.91 -18.97
N PRO A 209 -16.59 14.99 -18.41
CA PRO A 209 -15.85 15.92 -17.56
C PRO A 209 -15.26 15.27 -16.30
N THR A 210 -16.00 14.35 -15.67
CA THR A 210 -15.52 13.62 -14.48
C THR A 210 -14.34 12.71 -14.83
N VAL A 211 -14.44 11.98 -15.94
CA VAL A 211 -13.35 11.15 -16.45
C VAL A 211 -12.13 12.00 -16.78
N ALA A 212 -12.31 13.10 -17.51
CA ALA A 212 -11.21 13.98 -17.90
C ALA A 212 -10.51 14.61 -16.68
N ALA A 213 -11.28 15.04 -15.67
CA ALA A 213 -10.73 15.59 -14.43
C ALA A 213 -9.92 14.54 -13.65
N THR A 214 -10.46 13.34 -13.49
CA THR A 214 -9.79 12.24 -12.77
C THR A 214 -8.53 11.79 -13.51
N VAL A 215 -8.61 11.61 -14.83
CA VAL A 215 -7.46 11.24 -15.67
C VAL A 215 -6.38 12.31 -15.63
N ARG A 216 -6.74 13.60 -15.71
CA ARG A 216 -5.78 14.71 -15.57
C ARG A 216 -5.12 14.67 -14.20
N HIS A 217 -5.88 14.48 -13.12
CA HIS A 217 -5.32 14.38 -11.78
C HIS A 217 -4.30 13.23 -11.66
N LEU A 218 -4.58 12.07 -12.24
CA LEU A 218 -3.67 10.93 -12.25
C LEU A 218 -2.46 11.14 -13.18
N GLU A 219 -2.63 11.90 -14.26
CA GLU A 219 -1.57 12.32 -15.17
C GLU A 219 -0.60 13.30 -14.48
N ASP A 220 -1.11 14.27 -13.73
CA ASP A 220 -0.32 15.23 -12.95
C ASP A 220 0.54 14.53 -11.87
N ARG A 221 0.15 13.31 -11.48
CA ARG A 221 0.87 12.43 -10.55
C ARG A 221 1.79 11.41 -11.23
N ASN A 222 1.87 11.44 -12.56
CA ASN A 222 2.60 10.48 -13.37
C ASN A 222 2.14 9.01 -13.18
N GLU A 223 0.88 8.79 -12.78
CA GLU A 223 0.31 7.44 -12.60
C GLU A 223 -0.37 6.93 -13.88
N VAL A 224 -0.84 7.86 -14.71
CA VAL A 224 -1.48 7.59 -16.01
C VAL A 224 -0.61 8.09 -17.16
N SER A 225 -0.63 7.36 -18.28
CA SER A 225 -0.15 7.84 -19.57
C SER A 225 -1.32 8.15 -20.48
N ARG A 226 -1.32 9.34 -21.10
CA ARG A 226 -2.22 9.64 -22.22
C ARG A 226 -1.48 9.48 -23.54
N THR A 227 -2.17 8.86 -24.49
CA THR A 227 -1.69 8.82 -25.88
C THR A 227 -2.37 9.92 -26.69
N SER A 228 -1.79 10.29 -27.83
CA SER A 228 -2.35 11.27 -28.78
C SER A 228 -3.78 10.93 -29.22
N ALA A 229 -4.18 9.66 -29.17
CA ALA A 229 -5.50 9.16 -29.56
C ALA A 229 -6.59 9.28 -28.48
N ARG A 230 -6.46 10.20 -27.49
CA ARG A 230 -7.41 10.34 -26.36
C ARG A 230 -7.62 9.03 -25.59
N ARG A 231 -6.57 8.22 -25.45
CA ARG A 231 -6.58 7.02 -24.59
C ARG A 231 -5.82 7.29 -23.30
N ALA A 232 -6.27 6.67 -22.22
CA ALA A 232 -5.54 6.65 -20.96
C ALA A 232 -5.42 5.23 -20.43
N GLY A 233 -4.28 4.95 -19.79
CA GLY A 233 -4.03 3.72 -19.06
C GLY A 233 -3.04 3.99 -17.94
N LEU A 234 -3.08 3.16 -16.90
CA LEU A 234 -2.10 3.21 -15.83
C LEU A 234 -0.73 2.78 -16.35
N ARG A 235 0.32 3.49 -15.93
CA ARG A 235 1.71 3.14 -16.26
C ARG A 235 2.19 1.96 -15.44
N SER A 236 1.79 1.92 -14.17
CA SER A 236 2.14 0.91 -13.17
C SER A 236 1.02 0.83 -12.13
N LEU A 237 1.18 -0.02 -11.12
CA LEU A 237 0.32 0.03 -9.94
C LEU A 237 0.35 1.46 -9.36
N PRO A 238 -0.80 2.14 -9.21
CA PRO A 238 -0.82 3.56 -8.92
C PRO A 238 -0.72 3.78 -7.40
N ARG A 239 0.47 3.50 -6.83
CA ARG A 239 0.70 3.46 -5.38
C ARG A 239 0.30 4.75 -4.66
N GLY A 240 0.45 5.91 -5.30
CA GLY A 240 0.08 7.19 -4.73
C GLY A 240 -1.43 7.31 -4.51
N SER A 241 -2.23 7.19 -5.57
CA SER A 241 -3.70 7.20 -5.46
C SER A 241 -4.25 6.01 -4.67
N LEU A 242 -3.66 4.82 -4.81
CA LEU A 242 -4.02 3.63 -4.04
C LEU A 242 -3.90 3.90 -2.53
N GLY A 243 -2.80 4.50 -2.07
CA GLY A 243 -2.62 4.84 -0.65
C GLY A 243 -3.71 5.78 -0.12
N GLU A 244 -4.11 6.78 -0.90
CA GLU A 244 -5.20 7.71 -0.56
C GLU A 244 -6.56 7.00 -0.53
N ILE A 245 -6.83 6.16 -1.54
CA ILE A 245 -8.06 5.38 -1.65
C ILE A 245 -8.20 4.38 -0.50
N LEU A 246 -7.11 3.72 -0.08
CA LEU A 246 -7.14 2.75 1.02
C LEU A 246 -7.49 3.39 2.37
N VAL A 247 -7.32 4.71 2.54
CA VAL A 247 -7.78 5.45 3.73
C VAL A 247 -9.30 5.69 3.67
N LEU A 248 -9.85 5.80 2.47
CA LEU A 248 -11.25 6.16 2.21
C LEU A 248 -12.10 4.97 1.74
N ALA A 249 -11.51 3.78 1.58
CA ALA A 249 -12.11 2.64 0.90
C ALA A 249 -13.46 2.24 1.49
N ASP A 250 -13.59 2.26 2.81
CA ASP A 250 -14.85 1.97 3.49
C ASP A 250 -15.98 2.88 3.03
N HIS A 251 -15.70 4.18 2.95
CA HIS A 251 -16.66 5.18 2.52
C HIS A 251 -16.93 5.07 1.01
N LEU A 252 -15.87 5.00 0.19
CA LEU A 252 -15.97 4.97 -1.27
C LEU A 252 -16.68 3.71 -1.80
N ARG A 253 -16.61 2.60 -1.06
CA ARG A 253 -17.24 1.32 -1.39
C ARG A 253 -18.57 1.09 -0.66
N GLY A 254 -19.04 2.05 0.13
CA GLY A 254 -20.23 1.88 0.97
C GLY A 254 -20.16 0.59 1.80
N THR A 255 -19.10 0.41 2.58
CA THR A 255 -18.82 -0.87 3.22
C THR A 255 -19.69 -1.10 4.45
N VAL A 256 -20.37 -2.24 4.50
CA VAL A 256 -21.08 -2.74 5.69
C VAL A 256 -20.38 -4.00 6.19
N ARG A 257 -20.01 -4.02 7.46
CA ARG A 257 -19.36 -5.14 8.12
C ARG A 257 -20.37 -5.91 8.95
N TYR A 258 -20.31 -7.22 8.92
CA TYR A 258 -21.18 -8.10 9.70
C TYR A 258 -20.34 -8.97 10.63
N VAL A 259 -20.85 -9.17 11.84
CA VAL A 259 -20.29 -10.06 12.87
C VAL A 259 -21.33 -11.13 13.24
N ASP A 260 -20.86 -12.26 13.75
CA ASP A 260 -21.75 -13.24 14.36
C ASP A 260 -22.28 -12.73 15.71
N GLY A 261 -23.59 -12.60 15.80
CA GLY A 261 -24.29 -12.23 17.03
C GLY A 261 -24.63 -13.41 17.94
N SER A 262 -24.41 -14.66 17.50
CA SER A 262 -24.76 -15.85 18.29
C SER A 262 -23.72 -16.22 19.35
N GLY A 263 -22.52 -15.62 19.29
CA GLY A 263 -21.41 -15.93 20.18
C GLY A 263 -20.68 -17.22 19.83
N ARG A 264 -20.97 -17.81 18.67
CA ARG A 264 -20.25 -18.98 18.14
C ARG A 264 -19.00 -18.49 17.42
N ARG A 265 -18.02 -19.38 17.29
CA ARG A 265 -16.91 -19.09 16.37
C ARG A 265 -17.46 -19.17 14.95
N PRO A 266 -17.44 -18.07 14.18
CA PRO A 266 -17.92 -18.06 12.82
C PRO A 266 -17.01 -18.94 11.95
N ASP A 267 -17.62 -19.69 11.03
CA ASP A 267 -16.91 -20.45 9.99
C ASP A 267 -17.08 -19.73 8.65
N PRO A 268 -16.05 -19.01 8.18
CA PRO A 268 -16.12 -18.27 6.92
C PRO A 268 -16.29 -19.17 5.69
N GLU A 269 -15.82 -20.43 5.72
CA GLU A 269 -15.95 -21.34 4.57
C GLU A 269 -17.40 -21.80 4.40
N ASP A 270 -18.06 -22.17 5.51
CA ASP A 270 -19.50 -22.45 5.54
C ASP A 270 -20.30 -21.23 5.08
N LEU A 271 -19.91 -20.03 5.50
CA LEU A 271 -20.58 -18.79 5.09
C LEU A 271 -20.41 -18.52 3.60
N LEU A 272 -19.22 -18.78 3.04
CA LEU A 272 -18.94 -18.68 1.61
C LEU A 272 -19.79 -19.66 0.80
N GLN A 273 -19.95 -20.90 1.28
CA GLN A 273 -20.85 -21.87 0.65
C GLN A 273 -22.31 -21.39 0.65
N ARG A 274 -22.76 -20.76 1.75
CA ARG A 274 -24.08 -20.13 1.82
C ARG A 274 -24.21 -18.96 0.84
N VAL A 275 -23.17 -18.16 0.64
CA VAL A 275 -23.16 -17.10 -0.39
C VAL A 275 -23.39 -17.70 -1.77
N GLY A 276 -22.67 -18.75 -2.15
CA GLY A 276 -22.84 -19.39 -3.46
C GLY A 276 -24.22 -20.00 -3.72
N THR A 277 -24.99 -20.30 -2.67
CA THR A 277 -26.29 -20.97 -2.81
C THR A 277 -27.50 -20.06 -2.57
N LYS A 278 -27.37 -19.04 -1.72
CA LYS A 278 -28.50 -18.20 -1.28
C LYS A 278 -28.36 -16.71 -1.63
N ALA A 279 -27.17 -16.25 -1.98
CA ALA A 279 -27.00 -14.85 -2.35
C ALA A 279 -27.66 -14.56 -3.72
N PRO A 280 -28.17 -13.34 -3.95
CA PRO A 280 -28.65 -12.92 -5.25
C PRO A 280 -27.55 -13.03 -6.32
N ALA A 281 -27.94 -13.20 -7.59
CA ALA A 281 -26.99 -13.24 -8.72
C ALA A 281 -26.21 -11.93 -8.91
N SER A 282 -26.66 -10.83 -8.31
CA SER A 282 -25.99 -9.54 -8.29
C SER A 282 -24.80 -9.47 -7.32
N VAL A 283 -24.62 -10.49 -6.48
CA VAL A 283 -23.55 -10.59 -5.49
C VAL A 283 -22.35 -11.30 -6.09
N ALA A 284 -21.16 -10.72 -5.93
CA ALA A 284 -19.93 -11.35 -6.35
C ALA A 284 -18.93 -11.46 -5.18
N VAL A 285 -18.23 -12.58 -5.10
CA VAL A 285 -17.28 -12.89 -4.03
C VAL A 285 -15.95 -12.21 -4.29
N GLY A 286 -15.38 -11.56 -3.27
CA GLY A 286 -14.08 -10.90 -3.28
C GLY A 286 -13.07 -11.53 -2.31
N GLY A 287 -12.11 -10.72 -1.87
CA GLY A 287 -11.11 -11.09 -0.87
C GLY A 287 -10.30 -12.35 -1.21
N VAL A 288 -9.90 -13.06 -0.16
CA VAL A 288 -9.06 -14.27 -0.27
C VAL A 288 -9.75 -15.36 -1.09
N ALA A 289 -11.07 -15.51 -0.96
CA ALA A 289 -11.84 -16.53 -1.69
C ALA A 289 -11.74 -16.32 -3.21
N ALA A 290 -11.89 -15.08 -3.68
CA ALA A 290 -11.73 -14.75 -5.09
C ALA A 290 -10.26 -14.74 -5.55
N ALA A 291 -9.33 -14.29 -4.68
CA ALA A 291 -7.91 -14.30 -4.99
C ALA A 291 -7.40 -15.70 -5.37
N ARG A 292 -7.86 -16.74 -4.65
CA ARG A 292 -7.55 -18.15 -4.94
C ARG A 292 -8.06 -18.63 -6.31
N GLN A 293 -9.19 -18.10 -6.79
CA GLN A 293 -9.73 -18.47 -8.11
C GLN A 293 -8.91 -17.83 -9.25
N TYR A 294 -8.52 -16.57 -9.08
CA TYR A 294 -7.65 -15.88 -10.04
C TYR A 294 -6.21 -16.43 -10.02
N VAL A 295 -5.69 -16.74 -8.83
CA VAL A 295 -4.32 -17.23 -8.59
C VAL A 295 -4.39 -18.49 -7.74
N PRO A 296 -4.42 -19.70 -8.35
CA PRO A 296 -4.48 -20.96 -7.60
C PRO A 296 -3.29 -21.19 -6.65
N ALA A 297 -2.15 -20.54 -6.90
CA ALA A 297 -0.98 -20.56 -6.03
C ALA A 297 -1.05 -19.54 -4.88
N PHE A 298 -2.20 -18.89 -4.66
CA PHE A 298 -2.37 -17.92 -3.58
C PHE A 298 -2.29 -18.62 -2.23
N ASP A 299 -1.16 -18.43 -1.55
CA ASP A 299 -0.83 -19.14 -0.31
C ASP A 299 -1.33 -18.36 0.93
N LEU A 300 -2.42 -18.85 1.49
CA LEU A 300 -2.92 -18.43 2.79
C LEU A 300 -3.66 -19.60 3.44
N ASN A 301 -3.37 -19.89 4.70
CA ASN A 301 -4.08 -20.92 5.46
C ASN A 301 -5.46 -20.42 5.91
N GLY A 302 -6.52 -21.13 5.51
CA GLY A 302 -7.91 -20.83 5.87
C GLY A 302 -8.46 -19.55 5.24
N LEU A 303 -9.70 -19.21 5.58
CA LEU A 303 -10.38 -18.02 5.09
C LEU A 303 -10.61 -17.05 6.27
N PRO A 304 -10.02 -15.84 6.29
CA PRO A 304 -10.13 -14.93 7.43
C PRO A 304 -11.55 -14.39 7.60
N ARG A 305 -12.22 -14.07 6.49
CA ARG A 305 -13.62 -13.62 6.40
C ARG A 305 -14.12 -13.80 4.96
N VAL A 306 -15.42 -13.63 4.77
CA VAL A 306 -16.04 -13.56 3.44
C VAL A 306 -16.15 -12.09 3.03
N ASP A 307 -15.59 -11.73 1.87
CA ASP A 307 -15.79 -10.42 1.27
C ASP A 307 -16.71 -10.58 0.06
N VAL A 308 -17.70 -9.70 -0.06
CA VAL A 308 -18.61 -9.69 -1.21
C VAL A 308 -18.88 -8.28 -1.66
N THR A 309 -19.27 -8.17 -2.92
CA THR A 309 -19.77 -6.93 -3.50
C THR A 309 -21.18 -7.11 -4.01
N THR A 310 -21.96 -6.03 -4.05
CA THR A 310 -23.31 -6.07 -4.58
C THR A 310 -23.70 -4.74 -5.22
N LEU A 311 -24.60 -4.80 -6.20
CA LEU A 311 -25.28 -3.63 -6.77
C LEU A 311 -26.53 -3.25 -5.95
N GLU A 312 -26.98 -4.11 -5.06
CA GLU A 312 -28.16 -3.85 -4.22
C GLU A 312 -27.79 -2.85 -3.13
N GLN A 313 -28.65 -1.84 -2.94
CA GLN A 313 -28.42 -0.81 -1.91
C GLN A 313 -28.70 -1.31 -0.49
N ASP A 314 -29.58 -2.31 -0.35
CA ASP A 314 -29.88 -2.94 0.94
C ASP A 314 -29.49 -4.41 0.91
N ALA A 315 -28.37 -4.73 1.57
CA ALA A 315 -27.90 -6.09 1.71
C ALA A 315 -28.59 -6.86 2.84
N SER A 316 -29.28 -6.18 3.76
CA SER A 316 -29.75 -6.73 5.03
C SER A 316 -30.69 -7.91 4.81
N SER A 317 -31.57 -7.81 3.81
CA SER A 317 -32.59 -8.83 3.55
C SER A 317 -32.00 -10.17 3.11
N TRP A 318 -30.95 -10.18 2.28
CA TRP A 318 -30.32 -11.42 1.83
C TRP A 318 -29.23 -11.89 2.79
N VAL A 319 -28.55 -10.98 3.49
CA VAL A 319 -27.62 -11.34 4.56
C VAL A 319 -28.35 -12.11 5.67
N ALA A 320 -29.56 -11.67 6.06
CA ALA A 320 -30.37 -12.40 7.03
C ALA A 320 -30.79 -13.81 6.56
N ARG A 321 -30.93 -14.03 5.23
CA ARG A 321 -31.20 -15.37 4.65
C ARG A 321 -29.96 -16.26 4.61
N LEU A 322 -28.79 -15.65 4.44
CA LEU A 322 -27.51 -16.36 4.53
C LEU A 322 -27.36 -16.94 5.93
N ASP A 323 -27.44 -16.08 6.92
CA ASP A 323 -27.27 -16.46 8.32
C ASP A 323 -27.98 -15.45 9.23
N PRO A 324 -29.08 -15.84 9.90
CA PRO A 324 -29.83 -14.97 10.79
C PRO A 324 -29.04 -14.45 11.99
N ALA A 325 -27.90 -15.07 12.33
CA ALA A 325 -27.04 -14.60 13.41
C ALA A 325 -26.15 -13.43 12.98
N LEU A 326 -26.02 -13.14 11.69
CA LEU A 326 -25.25 -12.01 11.21
C LEU A 326 -25.98 -10.71 11.52
N ARG A 327 -25.27 -9.82 12.20
CA ARG A 327 -25.71 -8.45 12.42
C ARG A 327 -24.64 -7.45 11.99
N PRO A 328 -25.03 -6.22 11.62
CA PRO A 328 -24.08 -5.16 11.38
C PRO A 328 -23.13 -4.98 12.58
N ALA A 329 -21.86 -4.82 12.28
CA ALA A 329 -20.81 -4.56 13.26
C ALA A 329 -20.95 -3.13 13.80
N THR A 330 -20.77 -2.99 15.09
CA THR A 330 -20.58 -1.69 15.74
C THR A 330 -19.14 -1.20 15.57
N HIS A 331 -18.90 0.09 15.79
CA HIS A 331 -17.55 0.68 15.67
C HIS A 331 -16.47 0.05 16.57
N GLN A 332 -16.85 -0.68 17.62
CA GLN A 332 -15.91 -1.31 18.56
C GLN A 332 -15.51 -2.74 18.17
N GLU A 333 -16.24 -3.36 17.24
CA GLU A 333 -16.04 -4.76 16.86
C GLU A 333 -14.98 -4.89 15.77
N ARG A 334 -13.95 -5.70 16.05
CA ARG A 334 -12.70 -5.70 15.25
C ARG A 334 -12.59 -6.83 14.22
N SER A 335 -13.49 -7.80 14.24
CA SER A 335 -13.34 -9.06 13.51
C SER A 335 -14.62 -9.41 12.74
N PRO A 336 -14.91 -8.72 11.62
CA PRO A 336 -16.05 -9.05 10.78
C PRO A 336 -15.85 -10.41 10.10
N VAL A 337 -16.96 -11.12 9.91
CA VAL A 337 -17.00 -12.45 9.28
C VAL A 337 -17.50 -12.38 7.85
N LEU A 338 -18.31 -11.35 7.57
CA LEU A 338 -18.78 -10.97 6.25
C LEU A 338 -18.60 -9.47 6.08
N VAL A 339 -18.06 -9.07 4.94
CA VAL A 339 -17.97 -7.66 4.53
C VAL A 339 -18.67 -7.49 3.20
N VAL A 340 -19.58 -6.53 3.15
CA VAL A 340 -20.37 -6.22 1.97
C VAL A 340 -19.97 -4.84 1.45
N HIS A 341 -19.57 -4.78 0.19
CA HIS A 341 -19.21 -3.56 -0.51
C HIS A 341 -20.26 -3.21 -1.56
N HIS A 342 -20.92 -2.05 -1.42
CA HIS A 342 -21.90 -1.55 -2.38
C HIS A 342 -21.22 -0.89 -3.59
N ARG A 343 -21.35 -1.53 -4.75
CA ARG A 343 -20.86 -0.99 -6.03
C ARG A 343 -21.94 -0.16 -6.72
N ARG A 344 -21.48 0.84 -7.47
CA ARG A 344 -22.32 1.64 -8.37
C ARG A 344 -22.23 1.20 -9.84
N ARG A 345 -21.19 0.43 -10.16
CA ARG A 345 -20.96 -0.15 -11.49
C ARG A 345 -21.12 -1.65 -11.45
N ALA A 346 -21.72 -2.21 -12.50
CA ALA A 346 -21.65 -3.64 -12.74
C ALA A 346 -20.19 -4.05 -12.98
N ALA A 347 -19.84 -5.29 -12.60
CA ALA A 347 -18.59 -5.89 -13.05
C ALA A 347 -18.53 -5.87 -14.58
N PRO A 348 -17.33 -5.76 -15.20
CA PRO A 348 -17.21 -6.05 -16.63
C PRO A 348 -17.76 -7.45 -16.93
N ASP A 349 -18.41 -7.62 -18.09
CA ASP A 349 -18.93 -8.92 -18.51
C ASP A 349 -17.82 -9.97 -18.42
N GLU A 350 -17.97 -10.95 -17.53
CA GLU A 350 -17.02 -12.06 -17.46
C GLU A 350 -17.13 -12.91 -18.74
N PRO A 351 -16.00 -13.36 -19.32
CA PRO A 351 -16.05 -14.35 -20.39
C PRO A 351 -16.72 -15.62 -19.85
N SER A 352 -17.94 -15.84 -20.32
CA SER A 352 -18.77 -17.01 -20.03
C SER A 352 -18.02 -18.28 -20.43
N GLY A 353 -17.53 -19.03 -19.43
CA GLY A 353 -16.81 -20.27 -19.71
C GLY A 353 -16.50 -21.16 -18.51
N ARG A 354 -16.39 -20.61 -17.29
CA ARG A 354 -16.22 -21.40 -16.07
C ARG A 354 -17.50 -21.41 -15.24
N ARG A 355 -17.98 -22.60 -14.88
CA ARG A 355 -18.96 -22.78 -13.79
C ARG A 355 -18.22 -22.59 -12.47
N GLU A 356 -17.88 -21.36 -12.14
CA GLU A 356 -17.50 -21.00 -10.78
C GLU A 356 -18.72 -21.22 -9.86
N PRO A 357 -18.52 -21.63 -8.59
CA PRO A 357 -19.61 -21.83 -7.63
C PRO A 357 -20.35 -20.53 -7.27
N TYR A 358 -19.78 -19.38 -7.60
CA TYR A 358 -20.32 -18.04 -7.37
C TYR A 358 -19.67 -17.03 -8.33
N PRO A 359 -20.33 -15.90 -8.64
CA PRO A 359 -19.70 -14.81 -9.40
C PRO A 359 -18.49 -14.23 -8.66
N LEU A 360 -17.45 -13.81 -9.37
CA LEU A 360 -16.25 -13.22 -8.79
C LEU A 360 -16.26 -11.69 -8.90
N ALA A 361 -15.78 -11.03 -7.85
CA ALA A 361 -15.47 -9.61 -7.83
C ALA A 361 -14.30 -9.34 -8.79
N SER A 362 -14.28 -8.15 -9.41
CA SER A 362 -13.19 -7.82 -10.33
C SER A 362 -11.81 -7.85 -9.62
N PRO A 363 -10.71 -8.09 -10.35
CA PRO A 363 -9.38 -8.13 -9.74
C PRO A 363 -9.00 -6.88 -8.95
N ALA A 364 -9.45 -5.68 -9.36
CA ALA A 364 -9.20 -4.46 -8.60
C ALA A 364 -9.88 -4.47 -7.22
N GLU A 365 -11.07 -5.08 -7.12
CA GLU A 365 -11.81 -5.16 -5.86
C GLU A 365 -11.22 -6.20 -4.93
N VAL A 366 -10.84 -7.36 -5.49
CA VAL A 366 -10.07 -8.37 -4.77
C VAL A 366 -8.80 -7.76 -4.20
N LEU A 367 -8.09 -6.95 -4.99
CA LEU A 367 -6.89 -6.26 -4.52
C LEU A 367 -7.18 -5.34 -3.32
N LEU A 368 -8.25 -4.54 -3.36
CA LEU A 368 -8.63 -3.68 -2.24
C LEU A 368 -9.00 -4.49 -0.99
N ASP A 369 -9.68 -5.62 -1.14
CA ASP A 369 -10.03 -6.52 -0.04
C ASP A 369 -8.78 -7.09 0.64
N LEU A 370 -7.79 -7.52 -0.14
CA LEU A 370 -6.52 -8.04 0.38
C LEU A 370 -5.76 -6.96 1.19
N TYR A 371 -5.75 -5.70 0.72
CA TYR A 371 -5.17 -4.60 1.47
C TYR A 371 -5.97 -4.26 2.75
N ASP A 372 -7.30 -4.38 2.75
CA ASP A 372 -8.12 -4.18 3.96
C ASP A 372 -7.83 -5.27 5.01
N LEU A 373 -7.63 -6.51 4.55
CA LEU A 373 -7.21 -7.66 5.35
C LEU A 373 -5.75 -7.58 5.85
N ARG A 374 -4.99 -6.55 5.47
CA ARG A 374 -3.56 -6.38 5.79
C ARG A 374 -2.65 -7.44 5.16
N LEU A 375 -3.13 -8.16 4.15
CA LEU A 375 -2.37 -9.17 3.41
C LEU A 375 -1.54 -8.50 2.31
N THR A 376 -0.63 -7.62 2.70
CA THR A 376 0.00 -6.70 1.73
C THR A 376 1.00 -7.41 0.81
N GLU A 377 1.77 -8.36 1.35
CA GLU A 377 2.66 -9.23 0.55
C GLU A 377 1.85 -10.03 -0.47
N GLN A 378 0.77 -10.68 -0.03
CA GLN A 378 -0.09 -11.47 -0.90
C GLN A 378 -0.83 -10.61 -1.93
N ALA A 379 -1.19 -9.37 -1.59
CA ALA A 379 -1.77 -8.41 -2.52
C ALA A 379 -0.79 -8.05 -3.64
N ASP A 380 0.48 -7.82 -3.30
CA ASP A 380 1.53 -7.51 -4.27
C ASP A 380 1.85 -8.72 -5.16
N ASP A 381 1.92 -9.92 -4.59
CA ASP A 381 2.11 -11.18 -5.34
C ASP A 381 0.93 -11.48 -6.28
N PHE A 382 -0.30 -11.18 -5.83
CA PHE A 382 -1.50 -11.27 -6.64
C PHE A 382 -1.41 -10.37 -7.89
N VAL A 383 -1.01 -9.10 -7.70
CA VAL A 383 -0.80 -8.15 -8.82
C VAL A 383 0.29 -8.67 -9.77
N GLN A 384 1.43 -9.11 -9.23
CA GLN A 384 2.53 -9.63 -10.04
C GLN A 384 2.09 -10.83 -10.88
N THR A 385 1.38 -11.77 -10.27
CA THR A 385 0.94 -13.01 -10.95
C THR A 385 -0.06 -12.71 -12.08
N LEU A 386 -1.06 -11.87 -11.83
CA LEU A 386 -2.01 -11.44 -12.87
C LEU A 386 -1.31 -10.76 -14.05
N ARG A 387 -0.23 -10.02 -13.77
CA ARG A 387 0.55 -9.32 -14.79
C ARG A 387 1.51 -10.25 -15.55
N ARG A 388 1.99 -11.36 -14.96
CA ARG A 388 2.87 -12.36 -15.60
C ARG A 388 2.14 -13.37 -16.51
N LYS A 389 0.95 -13.85 -16.11
CA LYS A 389 0.24 -15.05 -16.64
C LYS A 389 -0.14 -15.14 -18.15
N ARG A 390 0.36 -14.30 -19.07
CA ARG A 390 0.01 -14.37 -20.53
C ARG A 390 1.16 -14.71 -21.46
N ASP A 391 2.36 -14.96 -20.94
CA ASP A 391 3.52 -15.24 -21.78
C ASP A 391 3.71 -16.76 -22.01
N ASP A 392 2.92 -17.62 -21.35
CA ASP A 392 3.01 -19.08 -21.42
C ASP A 392 1.96 -19.76 -22.34
N HIS A 393 1.20 -18.99 -23.14
CA HIS A 393 0.15 -19.52 -24.04
C HIS A 393 0.26 -18.96 -25.48
N VAL A 394 1.47 -18.67 -25.95
CA VAL A 394 1.75 -18.37 -27.37
C VAL A 394 2.45 -19.54 -28.02
#